data_AF-A0A024V911-F1
#
_entry.id   AF-A0A024V911-F1
#
_cell.length_a   1.000
_cell.length_b   1.000
_cell.length_c   1.000
_cell.angle_alpha   90.00
_cell.angle_beta   90.00
_cell.angle_gamma   90.00
#
_symmetry.space_group_name_H-M   'P 1'
#
loop_
_entity.id
_entity.type
_entity.pdbx_description
1 polymer ?
#
loop_
_entity_poly.entity_id
_entity_poly.type
_entity_poly.pdbx_seq_one_letter_code
_entity_poly.pdbx_strand_id
1 'polypeptide(L)'
;MFHLYELLMFFLRHPRDEYNEEFLGPIFMHFYDKNYYRKDLIIKNRRGEKLKCSFFTPFNYNENTPCVIYTHSASSCQLEVLDILHILLLCECSIFSYDCSGCGLSDGYYSTKGWNESQDLYLLLNHLHYVEKIKNFVLWGKYSGAVSSIIAAALYGNIKLLILDSPYVSLIELYKTTFHLNAKKKGEIFFKNVCLYLVRKQIKKKFHYDINNVCPIFFIEDITIPTIYIISKNDKIVHPVHSLYFAYKQQKAYKIFYISESSTQTYENFSYENKLTLAIKTILYGCSINSTEFKKVFDVYAYWKLFYSLKDKYENEFFFIDKLITKKLNQKNKIIKNVKKFILFKYESKTSLNSSTYFK
;
A
#
# COMPACT_ATOMS: atom_id res chain seq x y z
N MET A 1 -5.30 15.48 -29.18
CA MET A 1 -4.09 15.64 -28.32
C MET A 1 -4.43 15.62 -26.83
N PHE A 2 -5.51 16.28 -26.38
CA PHE A 2 -5.92 16.39 -24.97
C PHE A 2 -5.97 15.06 -24.20
N HIS A 3 -6.63 14.03 -24.74
CA HIS A 3 -6.73 12.72 -24.09
C HIS A 3 -5.42 11.95 -23.88
N LEU A 4 -4.39 12.19 -24.71
CA LEU A 4 -3.10 11.51 -24.53
C LEU A 4 -2.33 12.10 -23.34
N TYR A 5 -2.40 13.42 -23.16
CA TYR A 5 -1.78 14.13 -22.05
C TYR A 5 -2.47 13.80 -20.72
N GLU A 6 -3.81 13.85 -20.66
CA GLU A 6 -4.58 13.44 -19.48
C GLU A 6 -4.23 12.01 -19.05
N LEU A 7 -4.11 11.11 -20.02
CA LEU A 7 -3.77 9.72 -19.78
C LEU A 7 -2.32 9.56 -19.28
N LEU A 8 -1.39 10.33 -19.81
CA LEU A 8 -0.02 10.37 -19.31
C LEU A 8 -0.01 10.86 -17.85
N MET A 9 -0.74 11.93 -17.53
CA MET A 9 -0.87 12.46 -16.17
C MET A 9 -1.58 11.50 -15.22
N PHE A 10 -2.51 10.69 -15.73
CA PHE A 10 -3.13 9.64 -14.94
C PHE A 10 -2.11 8.59 -14.49
N PHE A 11 -1.15 8.21 -15.34
CA PHE A 11 -0.14 7.20 -14.98
C PHE A 11 1.11 7.77 -14.32
N LEU A 12 1.43 9.03 -14.61
CA LEU A 12 2.62 9.76 -14.15
C LEU A 12 2.16 11.13 -13.66
N ARG A 13 1.66 11.19 -12.43
CA ARG A 13 1.11 12.45 -11.90
C ARG A 13 2.25 13.39 -11.46
N HIS A 14 2.11 14.67 -11.83
CA HIS A 14 3.18 15.68 -11.75
C HIS A 14 2.61 17.09 -11.44
N PRO A 15 1.74 17.23 -10.44
CA PRO A 15 2.22 18.04 -9.31
C PRO A 15 2.28 17.20 -8.03
N ARG A 16 3.33 17.42 -7.24
CA ARG A 16 3.48 16.86 -5.90
C ARG A 16 2.87 17.83 -4.90
N ASP A 17 2.35 17.32 -3.80
CA ASP A 17 2.06 18.16 -2.64
C ASP A 17 3.39 18.72 -2.10
N GLU A 18 3.43 20.03 -1.87
CA GLU A 18 4.54 20.71 -1.21
C GLU A 18 4.07 21.17 0.17
N TYR A 19 4.95 21.06 1.16
CA TYR A 19 4.63 21.43 2.54
C TYR A 19 5.88 21.89 3.29
N ASN A 20 5.70 22.68 4.35
CA ASN A 20 6.78 23.04 5.26
C ASN A 20 7.04 21.90 6.24
N GLU A 21 8.30 21.54 6.48
CA GLU A 21 8.71 20.49 7.43
C GLU A 21 8.13 20.72 8.85
N GLU A 22 7.84 21.97 9.23
CA GLU A 22 7.16 22.32 10.49
C GLU A 22 5.78 21.66 10.64
N PHE A 23 5.08 21.37 9.54
CA PHE A 23 3.77 20.71 9.58
C PHE A 23 3.85 19.23 9.96
N LEU A 24 5.03 18.61 9.96
CA LEU A 24 5.22 17.24 10.45
C LEU A 24 5.05 17.11 11.97
N GLY A 25 4.79 18.23 12.66
CA GLY A 25 4.61 18.29 14.11
C GLY A 25 5.92 18.54 14.86
N PRO A 26 5.89 18.46 16.20
CA PRO A 26 7.07 18.66 17.02
C PRO A 26 8.00 17.44 17.02
N ILE A 27 9.29 17.67 17.28
CA ILE A 27 10.29 16.60 17.48
C ILE A 27 9.98 15.79 18.73
N PHE A 28 9.54 16.44 19.80
CA PHE A 28 9.08 15.81 21.02
C PHE A 28 7.57 15.95 21.15
N MET A 29 6.88 14.82 21.33
CA MET A 29 5.43 14.78 21.45
C MET A 29 5.04 14.05 22.73
N HIS A 30 4.15 14.68 23.51
CA HIS A 30 3.51 14.06 24.65
C HIS A 30 2.08 13.65 24.26
N PHE A 31 1.74 12.38 24.48
CA PHE A 31 0.42 11.83 24.17
C PHE A 31 -0.03 10.92 25.31
N TYR A 32 -1.06 11.36 26.05
CA TYR A 32 -1.46 10.80 27.35
C TYR A 32 -0.28 10.70 28.33
N ASP A 33 0.07 9.50 28.78
CA ASP A 33 1.16 9.22 29.70
C ASP A 33 2.47 8.85 28.98
N LYS A 34 2.54 9.04 27.65
CA LYS A 34 3.64 8.56 26.80
C LYS A 34 4.32 9.70 26.07
N ASN A 35 5.63 9.54 25.92
CA ASN A 35 6.49 10.45 25.20
C ASN A 35 6.99 9.78 23.92
N TYR A 36 6.92 10.52 22.82
CA TYR A 36 7.43 10.12 21.52
C TYR A 36 8.47 11.10 21.04
N TYR A 37 9.46 10.57 20.33
CA TYR A 37 10.49 11.33 19.65
C TYR A 37 10.43 11.07 18.15
N ARG A 38 10.36 12.15 17.35
CA ARG A 38 10.47 12.11 15.89
C ARG A 38 11.93 12.31 15.48
N LYS A 39 12.47 11.32 14.76
CA LYS A 39 13.75 11.39 14.08
C LYS A 39 13.51 11.58 12.58
N ASP A 40 13.97 12.70 12.04
CA ASP A 40 13.91 12.96 10.61
C ASP A 40 15.13 12.34 9.91
N LEU A 41 14.88 11.60 8.84
CA LEU A 41 15.87 10.77 8.14
C LEU A 41 15.86 11.10 6.66
N ILE A 42 17.03 10.95 6.03
CA ILE A 42 17.19 11.00 4.59
C ILE A 42 17.78 9.68 4.11
N ILE A 43 16.98 8.89 3.41
CA ILE A 43 17.40 7.58 2.90
C ILE A 43 17.46 7.65 1.37
N LYS A 44 18.63 7.35 0.80
CA LYS A 44 18.78 7.30 -0.66
C LYS A 44 18.21 6.00 -1.20
N ASN A 45 17.30 6.10 -2.17
CA ASN A 45 16.80 4.93 -2.86
C ASN A 45 17.81 4.41 -3.91
N ARG A 46 17.43 3.36 -4.64
CA ARG A 46 18.32 2.72 -5.63
C ARG A 46 18.65 3.60 -6.83
N ARG A 47 17.84 4.62 -7.09
CA ARG A 47 18.01 5.59 -8.17
C ARG A 47 18.86 6.79 -7.72
N GLY A 48 19.32 6.80 -6.47
CA GLY A 48 20.13 7.88 -5.88
C GLY A 48 19.30 9.06 -5.36
N GLU A 49 17.97 8.98 -5.48
CA GLU A 49 17.02 9.99 -5.02
C GLU A 49 16.92 9.92 -3.50
N LYS A 50 16.97 11.08 -2.84
CA LYS A 50 16.76 11.22 -1.40
C LYS A 50 15.28 11.08 -1.06
N LEU A 51 14.97 10.09 -0.23
CA LEU A 51 13.65 9.96 0.40
C LEU A 51 13.68 10.68 1.75
N LYS A 52 12.76 11.62 1.95
CA LYS A 52 12.51 12.27 3.24
C LYS A 52 11.63 11.35 4.07
N CYS A 53 12.05 11.08 5.31
CA CYS A 53 11.35 10.15 6.19
C CYS A 53 11.24 10.72 7.60
N SER A 54 10.15 10.37 8.30
CA SER A 54 9.90 10.69 9.69
C SER A 54 9.74 9.39 10.48
N PHE A 55 10.51 9.25 11.54
CA PHE A 55 10.46 8.07 12.40
C PHE A 55 10.11 8.46 13.83
N PHE A 56 8.85 8.22 14.22
CA PHE A 56 8.37 8.44 15.57
C PHE A 56 8.59 7.18 16.40
N THR A 57 9.28 7.31 17.52
CA THR A 57 9.59 6.21 18.43
C THR A 57 9.12 6.55 19.84
N PRO A 58 8.54 5.59 20.59
CA PRO A 58 8.25 5.80 22.00
C PRO A 58 9.57 5.91 22.78
N PHE A 59 9.57 6.61 23.92
CA PHE A 59 10.78 6.75 24.74
C PHE A 59 11.40 5.41 25.19
N ASN A 60 10.56 4.41 25.46
CA ASN A 60 10.98 3.06 25.85
C ASN A 60 11.21 2.13 24.64
N TYR A 61 11.60 2.70 23.49
CA TYR A 61 11.85 2.00 22.25
C TYR A 61 12.90 0.88 22.41
N ASN A 62 12.62 -0.28 21.84
CA ASN A 62 13.57 -1.37 21.68
C ASN A 62 13.32 -2.14 20.37
N GLU A 63 14.22 -3.07 20.02
CA GLU A 63 14.16 -3.85 18.77
C GLU A 63 12.87 -4.70 18.60
N ASN A 64 12.16 -4.99 19.68
CA ASN A 64 10.89 -5.72 19.64
C ASN A 64 9.66 -4.79 19.53
N THR A 65 9.83 -3.48 19.75
CA THR A 65 8.78 -2.48 19.53
C THR A 65 8.32 -2.58 18.07
N PRO A 66 7.04 -2.91 17.81
CA PRO A 66 6.57 -3.03 16.44
C PRO A 66 6.59 -1.68 15.73
N CYS A 67 6.81 -1.71 14.41
CA CYS A 67 6.81 -0.51 13.58
C CYS A 67 5.69 -0.57 12.55
N VAL A 68 4.83 0.44 12.55
CA VAL A 68 3.88 0.69 11.47
C VAL A 68 4.57 1.59 10.43
N ILE A 69 4.69 1.09 9.21
CA ILE A 69 5.17 1.87 8.07
C ILE A 69 3.95 2.38 7.30
N TYR A 70 3.78 3.70 7.25
CA TYR A 70 2.74 4.35 6.47
C TYR A 70 3.26 4.75 5.09
N THR A 71 2.63 4.24 4.03
CA THR A 71 2.90 4.65 2.64
C THR A 71 1.70 5.41 2.09
N HIS A 72 1.90 6.70 1.83
CA HIS A 72 0.86 7.63 1.39
C HIS A 72 0.39 7.39 -0.06
N SER A 73 -0.67 8.09 -0.46
CA SER A 73 -1.23 8.02 -1.81
C SER A 73 -0.38 8.73 -2.88
N ALA A 74 -0.56 8.39 -4.16
CA ALA A 74 0.23 8.95 -5.25
C ALA A 74 0.11 10.47 -5.32
N SER A 75 1.26 11.15 -5.41
CA SER A 75 1.38 12.61 -5.43
C SER A 75 1.02 13.33 -4.11
N SER A 76 0.77 12.59 -3.03
CA SER A 76 0.62 13.19 -1.70
C SER A 76 1.94 13.26 -0.93
N CYS A 77 1.91 13.21 0.39
CA CYS A 77 3.07 13.36 1.26
C CYS A 77 2.87 12.72 2.64
N GLN A 78 3.91 12.82 3.48
CA GLN A 78 3.94 12.35 4.86
C GLN A 78 2.82 12.91 5.74
N LEU A 79 2.24 14.07 5.41
CA LEU A 79 1.16 14.66 6.21
C LEU A 79 -0.07 13.74 6.32
N GLU A 80 -0.30 12.84 5.35
CA GLU A 80 -1.38 11.84 5.45
C GLU A 80 -1.26 10.95 6.70
N VAL A 81 -0.05 10.73 7.25
CA VAL A 81 0.11 9.94 8.49
C VAL A 81 -0.43 10.69 9.71
N LEU A 82 -0.45 12.02 9.68
CA LEU A 82 -0.90 12.84 10.80
C LEU A 82 -2.40 12.66 11.05
N ASP A 83 -3.18 12.43 10.00
CA ASP A 83 -4.62 12.15 10.07
C ASP A 83 -4.96 10.87 10.85
N ILE A 84 -4.00 9.95 10.97
CA ILE A 84 -4.16 8.67 11.69
C ILE A 84 -3.19 8.54 12.87
N LEU A 85 -2.42 9.58 13.17
CA LEU A 85 -1.33 9.52 14.13
C LEU A 85 -1.86 9.16 15.52
N HIS A 86 -3.00 9.70 15.92
CA HIS A 86 -3.65 9.37 17.20
C HIS A 86 -3.98 7.88 17.34
N ILE A 87 -4.44 7.22 16.27
CA ILE A 87 -4.70 5.76 16.24
C ILE A 87 -3.41 5.00 16.51
N LEU A 88 -2.32 5.40 15.84
CA LEU A 88 -1.02 4.72 15.93
C LEU A 88 -0.33 4.97 17.27
N LEU A 89 -0.45 6.18 17.83
CA LEU A 89 0.06 6.52 19.16
C LEU A 89 -0.67 5.73 20.24
N LEU A 90 -1.99 5.57 20.11
CA LEU A 90 -2.78 4.68 20.97
C LEU A 90 -2.30 3.23 20.86
N CYS A 91 -1.83 2.77 19.69
CA CYS A 91 -1.26 1.44 19.48
C CYS A 91 0.13 1.24 20.11
N GLU A 92 0.77 2.29 20.62
CA GLU A 92 2.06 2.23 21.34
C GLU A 92 3.22 1.69 20.50
N CYS A 93 3.13 1.87 19.19
CA CYS A 93 4.08 1.36 18.23
C CYS A 93 5.02 2.46 17.72
N SER A 94 6.14 2.07 17.12
CA SER A 94 6.93 3.02 16.33
C SER A 94 6.23 3.28 15.00
N ILE A 95 6.38 4.50 14.48
CA ILE A 95 5.66 4.95 13.29
C ILE A 95 6.69 5.49 12.31
N PHE A 96 6.75 4.90 11.13
CA PHE A 96 7.63 5.34 10.07
C PHE A 96 6.80 5.81 8.88
N SER A 97 6.94 7.07 8.50
CA SER A 97 6.38 7.61 7.26
C SER A 97 7.50 8.17 6.40
N TYR A 98 7.24 8.27 5.10
CA TYR A 98 8.19 8.81 4.14
C TYR A 98 7.45 9.40 2.96
N ASP A 99 8.05 10.41 2.35
CA ASP A 99 7.61 10.92 1.07
C ASP A 99 8.12 9.96 -0.02
N CYS A 100 7.21 9.38 -0.80
CA CYS A 100 7.54 8.56 -1.95
C CYS A 100 8.37 9.38 -2.97
N SER A 101 9.20 8.71 -3.77
CA SER A 101 9.91 9.39 -4.86
C SER A 101 8.94 10.14 -5.79
N GLY A 102 9.27 11.38 -6.11
CA GLY A 102 8.43 12.30 -6.89
C GLY A 102 7.23 12.88 -6.13
N CYS A 103 7.21 12.75 -4.80
CA CYS A 103 6.15 13.23 -3.91
C CYS A 103 6.74 14.03 -2.74
N GLY A 104 5.92 14.89 -2.11
CA GLY A 104 6.33 15.67 -0.95
C GLY A 104 7.68 16.38 -1.12
N LEU A 105 8.53 16.23 -0.12
CA LEU A 105 9.88 16.80 -0.07
C LEU A 105 10.97 15.84 -0.58
N SER A 106 10.60 14.65 -1.07
CA SER A 106 11.54 13.68 -1.63
C SER A 106 11.98 14.07 -3.05
N ASP A 107 13.18 13.63 -3.42
CA ASP A 107 13.68 13.72 -4.80
C ASP A 107 12.82 12.89 -5.77
N GLY A 108 13.12 12.99 -7.07
CA GLY A 108 12.37 12.34 -8.14
C GLY A 108 11.36 13.30 -8.77
N TYR A 109 10.91 13.00 -9.99
CA TYR A 109 10.06 13.92 -10.78
C TYR A 109 8.59 13.49 -10.88
N TYR A 110 8.31 12.19 -10.79
CA TYR A 110 6.97 11.65 -11.01
C TYR A 110 6.71 10.45 -10.10
N SER A 111 5.45 10.28 -9.69
CA SER A 111 5.00 9.04 -9.06
C SER A 111 4.64 8.00 -10.15
N THR A 112 4.98 6.75 -9.90
CA THR A 112 4.69 5.63 -10.79
C THR A 112 3.50 4.78 -10.37
N LYS A 113 2.78 5.21 -9.32
CA LYS A 113 1.60 4.54 -8.79
C LYS A 113 1.87 3.06 -8.48
N GLY A 114 2.92 2.79 -7.69
CA GLY A 114 3.20 1.47 -7.14
C GLY A 114 4.33 0.70 -7.83
N TRP A 115 5.02 1.26 -8.83
CA TRP A 115 6.19 0.61 -9.40
C TRP A 115 7.45 0.93 -8.58
N ASN A 116 7.96 2.16 -8.69
CA ASN A 116 9.10 2.66 -7.93
C ASN A 116 8.82 2.64 -6.42
N GLU A 117 7.60 2.99 -6.02
CA GLU A 117 7.19 3.03 -4.61
C GLU A 117 7.33 1.65 -3.93
N SER A 118 7.06 0.56 -4.66
CA SER A 118 7.28 -0.81 -4.15
C SER A 118 8.76 -1.13 -3.91
N GLN A 119 9.65 -0.66 -4.79
CA GLN A 119 11.10 -0.86 -4.64
C GLN A 119 11.66 0.00 -3.51
N ASP A 120 11.16 1.22 -3.37
CA ASP A 120 11.54 2.15 -2.31
C ASP A 120 11.09 1.61 -0.95
N LEU A 121 9.84 1.16 -0.82
CA LEU A 121 9.34 0.51 0.41
C LEU A 121 10.15 -0.72 0.80
N TYR A 122 10.52 -1.57 -0.16
CA TYR A 122 11.38 -2.74 0.11
C TYR A 122 12.77 -2.33 0.60
N LEU A 123 13.34 -1.24 0.07
CA LEU A 123 14.60 -0.69 0.55
C LEU A 123 14.48 -0.13 1.97
N LEU A 124 13.40 0.60 2.26
CA LEU A 124 13.13 1.16 3.58
C LEU A 124 12.93 0.06 4.62
N LEU A 125 12.20 -1.01 4.29
CA LEU A 125 12.08 -2.20 5.13
C LEU A 125 13.45 -2.78 5.49
N ASN A 126 14.35 -2.93 4.52
CA ASN A 126 15.71 -3.40 4.79
C ASN A 126 16.52 -2.41 5.65
N HIS A 127 16.39 -1.10 5.41
CA HIS A 127 17.05 -0.09 6.24
C HIS A 127 16.58 -0.20 7.70
N LEU A 128 15.27 -0.20 7.93
CA LEU A 128 14.70 -0.30 9.27
C LEU A 128 15.05 -1.63 9.96
N HIS A 129 15.08 -2.73 9.21
CA HIS A 129 15.43 -4.03 9.76
C HIS A 129 16.90 -4.15 10.14
N TYR A 130 17.81 -3.73 9.25
CA TYR A 130 19.25 -3.96 9.46
C TYR A 130 19.96 -2.82 10.20
N VAL A 131 19.50 -1.57 10.05
CA VAL A 131 20.11 -0.38 10.68
C VAL A 131 19.40 -0.06 11.98
N GLU A 132 18.09 0.18 11.95
CA GLU A 132 17.30 0.52 13.14
C GLU A 132 16.88 -0.72 13.97
N LYS A 133 17.25 -1.93 13.53
CA LYS A 133 17.03 -3.21 14.25
C LYS A 133 15.56 -3.57 14.52
N ILE A 134 14.62 -3.04 13.73
CA ILE A 134 13.20 -3.37 13.87
C ILE A 134 12.92 -4.80 13.37
N LYS A 135 12.25 -5.60 14.20
CA LYS A 135 11.92 -7.00 13.87
C LYS A 135 10.48 -7.21 13.37
N ASN A 136 9.54 -6.39 13.80
CA ASN A 136 8.11 -6.58 13.54
C ASN A 136 7.54 -5.39 12.76
N PHE A 137 7.05 -5.64 11.55
CA PHE A 137 6.50 -4.60 10.69
C PHE A 137 5.01 -4.76 10.45
N VAL A 138 4.31 -3.64 10.39
CA VAL A 138 2.97 -3.51 9.84
C VAL A 138 3.04 -2.54 8.69
N LEU A 139 2.41 -2.87 7.56
CA LEU A 139 2.34 -1.95 6.43
C LEU A 139 0.93 -1.39 6.33
N TRP A 140 0.82 -0.07 6.51
CA TRP A 140 -0.39 0.67 6.19
C TRP A 140 -0.16 1.44 4.91
N GLY A 141 -0.92 1.12 3.86
CA GLY A 141 -0.85 1.86 2.61
C GLY A 141 -2.20 2.42 2.20
N LYS A 142 -2.19 3.62 1.60
CA LYS A 142 -3.37 4.26 0.98
C LYS A 142 -3.21 4.33 -0.53
N TYR A 143 -4.23 3.90 -1.27
CA TYR A 143 -4.25 3.92 -2.74
C TYR A 143 -3.01 3.25 -3.37
N SER A 144 -2.11 3.99 -4.02
CA SER A 144 -0.85 3.46 -4.56
C SER A 144 0.11 2.96 -3.47
N GLY A 145 0.04 3.54 -2.27
CA GLY A 145 0.75 3.04 -1.11
C GLY A 145 0.25 1.65 -0.70
N ALA A 146 -1.06 1.41 -0.75
CA ALA A 146 -1.64 0.08 -0.48
C ALA A 146 -1.12 -0.96 -1.48
N VAL A 147 -1.04 -0.59 -2.77
CA VAL A 147 -0.45 -1.43 -3.82
C VAL A 147 1.01 -1.76 -3.54
N SER A 148 1.78 -0.77 -3.10
CA SER A 148 3.19 -0.95 -2.74
C SER A 148 3.34 -1.88 -1.53
N SER A 149 2.48 -1.73 -0.52
CA SER A 149 2.44 -2.60 0.67
C SER A 149 2.14 -4.05 0.31
N ILE A 150 1.19 -4.31 -0.60
CA ILE A 150 0.88 -5.68 -1.06
C ILE A 150 2.10 -6.31 -1.73
N ILE A 151 2.72 -5.60 -2.67
CA ILE A 151 3.88 -6.12 -3.41
C ILE A 151 5.07 -6.33 -2.45
N ALA A 152 5.33 -5.39 -1.54
CA ALA A 152 6.40 -5.51 -0.56
C ALA A 152 6.17 -6.70 0.39
N ALA A 153 4.96 -6.86 0.93
CA ALA A 153 4.64 -7.96 1.85
C ALA A 153 4.71 -9.34 1.18
N ALA A 154 4.40 -9.46 -0.11
CA ALA A 154 4.58 -10.71 -0.84
C ALA A 154 6.07 -11.09 -1.05
N LEU A 155 6.99 -10.14 -0.87
CA LEU A 155 8.43 -10.32 -1.08
C LEU A 155 9.25 -10.23 0.22
N TYR A 156 8.64 -9.85 1.34
CA TYR A 156 9.31 -9.58 2.61
C TYR A 156 8.67 -10.38 3.75
N GLY A 157 9.45 -11.20 4.46
CA GLY A 157 8.92 -12.20 5.40
C GLY A 157 8.45 -11.66 6.77
N ASN A 158 8.95 -10.50 7.22
CA ASN A 158 8.73 -10.02 8.60
C ASN A 158 7.54 -9.05 8.75
N ILE A 159 6.51 -9.19 7.89
CA ILE A 159 5.30 -8.37 7.97
C ILE A 159 4.24 -9.13 8.80
N LYS A 160 3.67 -8.47 9.81
CA LYS A 160 2.67 -9.06 10.73
C LYS A 160 1.23 -8.74 10.34
N LEU A 161 1.00 -7.56 9.77
CA LEU A 161 -0.31 -7.07 9.38
C LEU A 161 -0.21 -6.20 8.13
N LEU A 162 -1.21 -6.32 7.25
CA LEU A 162 -1.47 -5.37 6.18
C LEU A 162 -2.71 -4.54 6.51
N ILE A 163 -2.63 -3.23 6.29
CA ILE A 163 -3.77 -2.31 6.33
C ILE A 163 -3.82 -1.64 4.96
N LEU A 164 -4.87 -1.95 4.20
CA LEU A 164 -5.01 -1.60 2.80
C LEU A 164 -6.20 -0.65 2.65
N ASP A 165 -5.91 0.64 2.47
CA ASP A 165 -6.91 1.68 2.26
C ASP A 165 -7.08 1.96 0.76
N SER A 166 -8.27 1.63 0.23
CA SER A 166 -8.64 1.75 -1.18
C SER A 166 -7.58 1.25 -2.20
N PRO A 167 -7.06 0.00 -2.10
CA PRO A 167 -6.14 -0.57 -3.09
C PRO A 167 -6.81 -0.82 -4.45
N TYR A 168 -6.03 -0.82 -5.53
CA TYR A 168 -6.50 -1.22 -6.88
C TYR A 168 -5.79 -2.48 -7.40
N VAL A 169 -6.55 -3.34 -8.10
CA VAL A 169 -6.07 -4.67 -8.55
C VAL A 169 -4.96 -4.63 -9.60
N SER A 170 -4.97 -3.59 -10.46
CA SER A 170 -4.00 -3.37 -11.53
C SER A 170 -4.11 -1.92 -12.01
N LEU A 171 -2.99 -1.25 -12.26
CA LEU A 171 -2.99 0.16 -12.67
C LEU A 171 -3.74 0.41 -13.99
N ILE A 172 -3.56 -0.50 -14.96
CA ILE A 172 -4.30 -0.44 -16.24
C ILE A 172 -5.80 -0.71 -16.04
N GLU A 173 -6.13 -1.63 -15.12
CA GLU A 173 -7.53 -2.00 -14.93
C GLU A 173 -8.26 -0.94 -14.11
N LEU A 174 -7.58 -0.26 -13.19
CA LEU A 174 -8.07 0.96 -12.54
C LEU A 174 -8.41 2.04 -13.57
N TYR A 175 -7.51 2.33 -14.51
CA TYR A 175 -7.82 3.26 -15.60
C TYR A 175 -9.10 2.81 -16.36
N LYS A 176 -9.16 1.54 -16.73
CA LYS A 176 -10.33 1.00 -17.44
C LYS A 176 -11.61 1.11 -16.61
N THR A 177 -11.61 0.76 -15.33
CA THR A 177 -12.81 0.85 -14.49
C THR A 177 -13.26 2.30 -14.32
N THR A 178 -12.35 3.23 -13.96
CA THR A 178 -12.66 4.66 -13.80
C THR A 178 -13.23 5.27 -15.09
N PHE A 179 -12.68 4.92 -16.26
CA PHE A 179 -13.07 5.55 -17.52
C PHE A 179 -14.11 4.77 -18.34
N HIS A 180 -14.36 3.48 -18.07
CA HIS A 180 -15.46 2.71 -18.68
C HIS A 180 -16.78 2.89 -17.94
N LEU A 181 -16.77 3.07 -16.61
CA LEU A 181 -17.98 3.44 -15.87
C LEU A 181 -18.61 4.73 -16.42
N ASN A 182 -17.79 5.60 -17.02
CA ASN A 182 -18.23 6.87 -17.62
C ASN A 182 -18.43 6.83 -19.15
N ALA A 183 -18.09 5.74 -19.85
CA ALA A 183 -18.15 5.69 -21.31
C ALA A 183 -19.48 5.14 -21.82
N LYS A 184 -20.21 5.91 -22.64
CA LYS A 184 -21.56 5.53 -23.11
C LYS A 184 -21.57 4.87 -24.50
N LYS A 185 -20.49 4.94 -25.28
CA LYS A 185 -20.45 4.49 -26.70
C LYS A 185 -19.26 3.57 -27.02
N LYS A 186 -19.49 2.55 -27.87
CA LYS A 186 -18.46 1.57 -28.31
C LYS A 186 -17.24 2.22 -28.99
N GLY A 187 -17.43 3.30 -29.75
CA GLY A 187 -16.33 4.02 -30.41
C GLY A 187 -15.37 4.70 -29.43
N GLU A 188 -15.88 5.27 -28.34
CA GLU A 188 -15.06 5.90 -27.28
C GLU A 188 -14.17 4.88 -26.57
N ILE A 189 -14.71 3.66 -26.35
CA ILE A 189 -13.97 2.54 -25.77
C ILE A 189 -12.78 2.15 -26.66
N PHE A 190 -13.01 2.03 -27.96
CA PHE A 190 -11.95 1.71 -28.92
C PHE A 190 -10.85 2.78 -28.92
N PHE A 191 -11.25 4.06 -29.02
CA PHE A 191 -10.30 5.18 -29.01
C PHE A 191 -9.46 5.23 -27.72
N LYS A 192 -10.07 5.07 -26.55
CA LYS A 192 -9.37 5.01 -25.26
C LYS A 192 -8.34 3.87 -25.20
N ASN A 193 -8.65 2.70 -25.77
CA ASN A 193 -7.71 1.59 -25.84
C ASN A 193 -6.50 1.88 -26.75
N VAL A 194 -6.71 2.59 -27.87
CA VAL A 194 -5.62 3.05 -28.73
C VAL A 194 -4.73 4.07 -27.99
N CYS A 195 -5.33 5.05 -27.30
CA CYS A 195 -4.58 6.01 -26.48
C CYS A 195 -3.77 5.29 -25.38
N LEU A 196 -4.37 4.32 -24.69
CA LEU A 196 -3.69 3.50 -23.69
C LEU A 196 -2.47 2.76 -24.24
N TYR A 197 -2.59 2.17 -25.44
CA TYR A 197 -1.47 1.53 -26.11
C TYR A 197 -0.32 2.53 -26.39
N LEU A 198 -0.65 3.71 -26.92
CA LEU A 198 0.35 4.74 -27.24
C LEU A 198 1.05 5.28 -25.97
N VAL A 199 0.29 5.59 -24.92
CA VAL A 199 0.87 6.07 -23.65
C VAL A 199 1.74 4.99 -23.02
N ARG A 200 1.29 3.73 -22.97
CA ARG A 200 2.13 2.63 -22.48
C ARG A 200 3.46 2.53 -23.24
N LYS A 201 3.42 2.64 -24.57
CA LYS A 201 4.63 2.61 -25.42
C LYS A 201 5.55 3.79 -25.09
N GLN A 202 5.00 4.98 -24.91
CA GLN A 202 5.75 6.18 -24.55
C GLN A 202 6.39 6.05 -23.16
N ILE A 203 5.62 5.61 -22.15
CA ILE A 203 6.13 5.41 -20.79
C ILE A 203 7.26 4.38 -20.78
N LYS A 204 7.07 3.26 -21.47
CA LYS A 204 8.07 2.20 -21.56
C LYS A 204 9.36 2.65 -22.23
N LYS A 205 9.27 3.50 -23.26
CA LYS A 205 10.43 4.07 -23.94
C LYS A 205 11.16 5.11 -23.07
N LYS A 206 10.43 5.98 -22.38
CA LYS A 206 10.99 7.12 -21.65
C LYS A 206 11.44 6.80 -20.22
N PHE A 207 10.71 5.93 -19.52
CA PHE A 207 10.91 5.64 -18.10
C PHE A 207 11.35 4.20 -17.83
N HIS A 208 11.58 3.42 -18.89
CA HIS A 208 12.14 2.06 -18.83
C HIS A 208 11.37 1.06 -17.95
N TYR A 209 10.07 1.28 -17.72
CA TYR A 209 9.18 0.32 -17.06
C TYR A 209 7.85 0.18 -17.81
N ASP A 210 7.16 -0.93 -17.56
CA ASP A 210 5.89 -1.24 -18.19
C ASP A 210 4.75 -1.13 -17.17
N ILE A 211 3.85 -0.16 -17.34
CA ILE A 211 2.67 0.03 -16.46
C ILE A 211 1.80 -1.22 -16.34
N ASN A 212 1.87 -2.14 -17.32
CA ASN A 212 1.16 -3.41 -17.26
C ASN A 212 1.72 -4.37 -16.20
N ASN A 213 2.94 -4.13 -15.69
CA ASN A 213 3.52 -4.92 -14.61
C ASN A 213 3.00 -4.51 -13.23
N VAL A 214 2.31 -3.35 -13.09
CA VAL A 214 1.71 -2.91 -11.83
C VAL A 214 0.38 -3.65 -11.63
N CYS A 215 0.46 -4.87 -11.13
CA CYS A 215 -0.67 -5.79 -10.91
C CYS A 215 -0.55 -6.48 -9.52
N PRO A 216 -0.77 -5.73 -8.42
CA PRO A 216 -0.71 -6.27 -7.05
C PRO A 216 -1.64 -7.48 -6.80
N ILE A 217 -2.71 -7.63 -7.58
CA ILE A 217 -3.64 -8.77 -7.44
C ILE A 217 -2.94 -10.13 -7.60
N PHE A 218 -1.86 -10.19 -8.37
CA PHE A 218 -1.10 -11.43 -8.56
C PHE A 218 -0.16 -11.76 -7.39
N PHE A 219 -0.01 -10.84 -6.44
CA PHE A 219 0.82 -11.00 -5.25
C PHE A 219 -0.01 -11.32 -4.01
N ILE A 220 -1.24 -10.79 -3.90
CA ILE A 220 -2.09 -10.97 -2.72
C ILE A 220 -2.43 -12.45 -2.43
N GLU A 221 -2.50 -13.29 -3.47
CA GLU A 221 -2.91 -14.70 -3.36
C GLU A 221 -1.98 -15.53 -2.46
N ASP A 222 -0.70 -15.14 -2.40
CA ASP A 222 0.32 -15.81 -1.60
C ASP A 222 0.45 -15.21 -0.18
N ILE A 223 -0.25 -14.12 0.11
CA ILE A 223 -0.18 -13.42 1.39
C ILE A 223 -1.12 -14.06 2.42
N THR A 224 -0.54 -14.69 3.44
CA THR A 224 -1.27 -15.37 4.53
C THR A 224 -1.44 -14.52 5.79
N ILE A 225 -0.76 -13.37 5.87
CA ILE A 225 -0.81 -12.49 7.04
C ILE A 225 -2.18 -11.80 7.18
N PRO A 226 -2.66 -11.57 8.42
CA PRO A 226 -3.91 -10.87 8.64
C PRO A 226 -3.96 -9.53 7.91
N THR A 227 -5.11 -9.21 7.33
CA THR A 227 -5.27 -8.03 6.48
C THR A 227 -6.54 -7.26 6.80
N ILE A 228 -6.39 -5.97 7.06
CA ILE A 228 -7.49 -5.03 7.25
C ILE A 228 -7.71 -4.27 5.94
N TYR A 229 -8.92 -4.34 5.40
CA TYR A 229 -9.32 -3.60 4.21
C TYR A 229 -10.15 -2.39 4.64
N ILE A 230 -9.67 -1.18 4.37
CA ILE A 230 -10.42 0.06 4.55
C ILE A 230 -11.07 0.41 3.21
N ILE A 231 -12.39 0.55 3.20
CA ILE A 231 -13.20 0.81 2.02
C ILE A 231 -13.93 2.15 2.21
N SER A 232 -13.69 3.12 1.35
CA SER A 232 -14.52 4.32 1.29
C SER A 232 -15.69 4.13 0.34
N LYS A 233 -16.94 4.27 0.83
CA LYS A 233 -18.15 4.07 0.01
C LYS A 233 -18.24 5.03 -1.18
N ASN A 234 -17.71 6.23 -1.03
CA ASN A 234 -17.85 7.33 -1.99
C ASN A 234 -16.51 7.67 -2.68
N ASP A 235 -15.58 6.71 -2.73
CA ASP A 235 -14.30 6.89 -3.40
C ASP A 235 -14.49 7.07 -4.91
N LYS A 236 -14.18 8.28 -5.40
CA LYS A 236 -14.31 8.66 -6.81
C LYS A 236 -13.17 8.14 -7.68
N ILE A 237 -12.08 7.65 -7.07
CA ILE A 237 -10.87 7.21 -7.76
C ILE A 237 -10.85 5.68 -7.81
N VAL A 238 -11.02 5.01 -6.68
CA VAL A 238 -11.02 3.54 -6.57
C VAL A 238 -12.37 3.05 -6.11
N HIS A 239 -13.11 2.44 -7.02
CA HIS A 239 -14.37 1.82 -6.66
C HIS A 239 -14.17 0.73 -5.57
N PRO A 240 -15.02 0.66 -4.52
CA PRO A 240 -14.95 -0.31 -3.41
C PRO A 240 -14.71 -1.76 -3.79
N VAL A 241 -15.20 -2.15 -4.97
CA VAL A 241 -15.06 -3.48 -5.55
C VAL A 241 -13.60 -3.95 -5.66
N HIS A 242 -12.62 -3.04 -5.81
CA HIS A 242 -11.22 -3.43 -5.91
C HIS A 242 -10.75 -4.09 -4.61
N SER A 243 -11.07 -3.50 -3.45
CA SER A 243 -10.79 -4.08 -2.13
C SER A 243 -11.50 -5.41 -1.92
N LEU A 244 -12.77 -5.51 -2.35
CA LEU A 244 -13.51 -6.78 -2.29
C LEU A 244 -12.84 -7.87 -3.13
N TYR A 245 -12.35 -7.52 -4.32
CA TYR A 245 -11.70 -8.47 -5.20
C TYR A 245 -10.36 -8.95 -4.62
N PHE A 246 -9.59 -8.09 -3.96
CA PHE A 246 -8.39 -8.50 -3.20
C PHE A 246 -8.76 -9.47 -2.08
N ALA A 247 -9.74 -9.12 -1.25
CA ALA A 247 -10.18 -9.97 -0.15
C ALA A 247 -10.71 -11.32 -0.63
N TYR A 248 -11.34 -11.38 -1.81
CA TYR A 248 -11.76 -12.62 -2.46
C TYR A 248 -10.57 -13.49 -2.88
N LYS A 249 -9.53 -12.89 -3.48
CA LYS A 249 -8.32 -13.61 -3.92
C LYS A 249 -7.40 -14.00 -2.76
N GLN A 250 -7.41 -13.26 -1.66
CA GLN A 250 -6.63 -13.56 -0.46
C GLN A 250 -7.33 -14.60 0.43
N GLN A 251 -7.36 -15.85 -0.01
CA GLN A 251 -8.16 -16.90 0.65
C GLN A 251 -7.58 -17.39 1.98
N LYS A 252 -6.26 -17.28 2.17
CA LYS A 252 -5.53 -17.92 3.28
C LYS A 252 -5.30 -17.04 4.50
N ALA A 253 -5.88 -15.84 4.55
CA ALA A 253 -5.66 -14.86 5.60
C ALA A 253 -6.94 -14.54 6.39
N TYR A 254 -6.78 -14.21 7.67
CA TYR A 254 -7.83 -13.52 8.44
C TYR A 254 -8.01 -12.10 7.92
N LYS A 255 -9.26 -11.69 7.74
CA LYS A 255 -9.61 -10.42 7.08
C LYS A 255 -10.70 -9.70 7.84
N ILE A 256 -10.62 -8.37 7.84
CA ILE A 256 -11.66 -7.49 8.35
C ILE A 256 -11.88 -6.38 7.32
N PHE A 257 -13.13 -5.96 7.16
CA PHE A 257 -13.46 -4.74 6.44
C PHE A 257 -13.82 -3.65 7.44
N TYR A 258 -13.25 -2.47 7.23
CA TYR A 258 -13.81 -1.24 7.77
C TYR A 258 -14.33 -0.38 6.64
N ILE A 259 -15.53 0.16 6.83
CA ILE A 259 -16.14 1.05 5.87
C ILE A 259 -16.04 2.47 6.40
N SER A 260 -15.42 3.35 5.62
CA SER A 260 -15.40 4.79 5.87
C SER A 260 -16.56 5.43 5.10
N GLU A 261 -17.44 6.14 5.83
CA GLU A 261 -18.42 7.03 5.24
C GLU A 261 -17.83 8.44 5.19
N SER A 262 -17.45 8.90 4.00
CA SER A 262 -17.04 10.29 3.84
C SER A 262 -18.28 11.17 3.98
N SER A 263 -18.47 11.72 5.19
CA SER A 263 -19.47 12.71 5.66
C SER A 263 -20.40 12.15 6.75
N THR A 264 -20.33 12.77 7.93
CA THR A 264 -21.27 12.74 9.08
C THR A 264 -21.21 11.56 10.06
N GLN A 265 -20.40 11.70 11.12
CA GLN A 265 -20.76 11.60 12.57
C GLN A 265 -19.51 11.30 13.43
N THR A 266 -19.27 12.10 14.47
CA THR A 266 -18.09 12.00 15.35
C THR A 266 -18.02 10.69 16.13
N TYR A 267 -19.17 10.11 16.51
CA TYR A 267 -19.22 8.86 17.27
C TYR A 267 -18.87 7.62 16.42
N GLU A 268 -19.28 7.59 15.14
CA GLU A 268 -18.93 6.49 14.23
C GLU A 268 -17.44 6.50 13.90
N ASN A 269 -16.85 7.68 13.70
CA ASN A 269 -15.40 7.83 13.55
C ASN A 269 -14.66 7.33 14.79
N PHE A 270 -15.09 7.71 16.00
CA PHE A 270 -14.47 7.24 17.24
C PHE A 270 -14.61 5.72 17.43
N SER A 271 -15.77 5.15 17.09
CA SER A 271 -16.00 3.69 17.11
C SER A 271 -15.11 2.96 16.09
N TYR A 272 -14.96 3.52 14.89
CA TYR A 272 -14.05 3.04 13.85
C TYR A 272 -12.60 3.04 14.36
N GLU A 273 -12.15 4.16 14.93
CA GLU A 273 -10.80 4.33 15.46
C GLU A 273 -10.51 3.34 16.60
N ASN A 274 -11.46 3.15 17.52
CA ASN A 274 -11.31 2.19 18.61
C ASN A 274 -11.21 0.75 18.12
N LYS A 275 -12.07 0.35 17.17
CA LYS A 275 -12.02 -1.01 16.60
C LYS A 275 -10.73 -1.23 15.82
N LEU A 276 -10.29 -0.25 15.05
CA LEU A 276 -9.06 -0.32 14.28
C LEU A 276 -7.83 -0.37 15.20
N THR A 277 -7.79 0.47 16.23
CA THR A 277 -6.76 0.46 17.28
C THR A 277 -6.69 -0.92 17.95
N LEU A 278 -7.84 -1.47 18.34
CA LEU A 278 -7.89 -2.80 18.94
C LEU A 278 -7.36 -3.86 17.98
N ALA A 279 -7.79 -3.86 16.72
CA ALA A 279 -7.33 -4.84 15.74
C ALA A 279 -5.82 -4.78 15.49
N ILE A 280 -5.26 -3.57 15.41
CA ILE A 280 -3.81 -3.37 15.27
C ILE A 280 -3.10 -3.89 16.52
N LYS A 281 -3.51 -3.48 17.73
CA LYS A 281 -2.91 -3.92 19.00
C LYS A 281 -2.91 -5.44 19.17
N THR A 282 -4.03 -6.09 18.86
CA THR A 282 -4.16 -7.57 18.97
C THR A 282 -3.10 -8.28 18.12
N ILE A 283 -2.76 -7.76 16.93
CA ILE A 283 -1.69 -8.33 16.10
C ILE A 283 -0.30 -7.92 16.59
N LEU A 284 -0.12 -6.65 16.93
CA LEU A 284 1.20 -6.09 17.31
C LEU A 284 1.78 -6.77 18.55
N TYR A 285 0.95 -7.04 19.55
CA TYR A 285 1.37 -7.61 20.83
C TYR A 285 1.12 -9.12 20.94
N GLY A 286 0.92 -9.77 19.79
CA GLY A 286 1.04 -11.23 19.68
C GLY A 286 -0.07 -12.01 20.36
N CYS A 287 -1.31 -11.48 20.39
CA CYS A 287 -2.44 -12.31 20.81
C CYS A 287 -2.52 -13.54 19.91
N SER A 288 -2.43 -14.72 20.55
CA SER A 288 -2.54 -16.00 19.85
C SER A 288 -3.79 -16.03 18.99
N ILE A 289 -3.70 -16.58 17.78
CA ILE A 289 -4.85 -16.77 16.87
C ILE A 289 -5.99 -17.55 17.55
N ASN A 290 -5.66 -18.39 18.54
CA ASN A 290 -6.62 -19.16 19.30
C ASN A 290 -7.30 -18.39 20.44
N SER A 291 -6.81 -17.19 20.76
CA SER A 291 -7.36 -16.38 21.84
C SER A 291 -8.78 -15.92 21.52
N THR A 292 -9.58 -15.74 22.57
CA THR A 292 -10.95 -15.22 22.45
C THR A 292 -10.96 -13.79 21.91
N GLU A 293 -9.95 -12.99 22.24
CA GLU A 293 -9.77 -11.63 21.74
C GLU A 293 -9.51 -11.60 20.23
N PHE A 294 -8.58 -12.43 19.74
CA PHE A 294 -8.29 -12.52 18.31
C PHE A 294 -9.53 -12.92 17.51
N LYS A 295 -10.27 -13.94 17.98
CA LYS A 295 -11.49 -14.41 17.32
C LYS A 295 -12.63 -13.38 17.35
N LYS A 296 -12.70 -12.53 18.37
CA LYS A 296 -13.66 -11.42 18.43
C LYS A 296 -13.32 -10.30 17.44
N VAL A 297 -12.03 -9.97 17.32
CA VAL A 297 -11.55 -8.95 16.38
C VAL A 297 -11.69 -9.44 14.94
N PHE A 298 -11.14 -10.62 14.63
CA PHE A 298 -11.20 -11.27 13.32
C PHE A 298 -12.36 -12.27 13.25
N ASP A 299 -13.57 -11.79 13.54
CA ASP A 299 -14.79 -12.60 13.45
C ASP A 299 -15.08 -13.00 12.01
N VAL A 300 -14.89 -14.28 11.72
CA VAL A 300 -15.05 -14.88 10.39
C VAL A 300 -16.51 -14.80 9.91
N TYR A 301 -17.49 -14.94 10.80
CA TYR A 301 -18.90 -14.86 10.44
C TYR A 301 -19.28 -13.42 10.10
N ALA A 302 -18.90 -12.46 10.94
CA ALA A 302 -19.11 -11.04 10.67
C ALA A 302 -18.44 -10.60 9.36
N TYR A 303 -17.21 -11.06 9.12
CA TYR A 303 -16.49 -10.83 7.86
C TYR A 303 -17.28 -11.35 6.65
N TRP A 304 -17.69 -12.62 6.64
CA TRP A 304 -18.38 -13.19 5.48
C TRP A 304 -19.75 -12.56 5.26
N LYS A 305 -20.51 -12.28 6.32
CA LYS A 305 -21.78 -11.57 6.23
C LYS A 305 -21.62 -10.21 5.53
N LEU A 306 -20.61 -9.43 5.94
CA LEU A 306 -20.33 -8.13 5.34
C LEU A 306 -19.78 -8.26 3.91
N PHE A 307 -18.88 -9.21 3.67
CA PHE A 307 -18.30 -9.47 2.35
C PHE A 307 -19.39 -9.79 1.32
N TYR A 308 -20.29 -10.72 1.63
CA TYR A 308 -21.37 -11.09 0.71
C TYR A 308 -22.35 -9.94 0.49
N SER A 309 -22.73 -9.21 1.55
CA SER A 309 -23.56 -8.02 1.41
C SER A 309 -22.95 -6.97 0.47
N LEU A 310 -21.65 -6.70 0.59
CA LEU A 310 -20.95 -5.77 -0.30
C LEU A 310 -20.75 -6.35 -1.71
N LYS A 311 -20.45 -7.65 -1.83
CA LYS A 311 -20.28 -8.32 -3.11
C LYS A 311 -21.59 -8.31 -3.91
N ASP A 312 -22.72 -8.56 -3.27
CA ASP A 312 -24.04 -8.54 -3.89
C ASP A 312 -24.41 -7.11 -4.32
N LYS A 313 -24.09 -6.10 -3.48
CA LYS A 313 -24.26 -4.69 -3.84
C LYS A 313 -23.48 -4.28 -5.10
N TYR A 314 -22.27 -4.81 -5.28
CA TYR A 314 -21.36 -4.45 -6.39
C TYR A 314 -21.12 -5.62 -7.36
N GLU A 315 -22.13 -6.46 -7.57
CA GLU A 315 -21.99 -7.71 -8.33
C GLU A 315 -21.50 -7.47 -9.76
N ASN A 316 -22.06 -6.46 -10.43
CA ASN A 316 -21.73 -6.12 -11.82
C ASN A 316 -20.28 -5.67 -11.95
N GLU A 317 -19.83 -4.77 -11.07
CA GLU A 317 -18.45 -4.28 -11.04
C GLU A 317 -17.48 -5.41 -10.68
N PHE A 318 -17.90 -6.32 -9.79
CA PHE A 318 -17.08 -7.45 -9.37
C PHE A 318 -16.85 -8.40 -10.54
N PHE A 319 -17.91 -8.77 -11.27
CA PHE A 319 -17.81 -9.60 -12.47
C PHE A 319 -17.00 -8.90 -13.57
N PHE A 320 -17.16 -7.59 -13.72
CA PHE A 320 -16.37 -6.81 -14.67
C PHE A 320 -14.87 -6.89 -14.37
N ILE A 321 -14.47 -6.66 -13.12
CA ILE A 321 -13.07 -6.80 -12.70
C ILE A 321 -12.59 -8.23 -12.89
N ASP A 322 -13.39 -9.23 -12.51
CA ASP A 322 -13.00 -10.64 -12.65
C ASP A 322 -12.70 -10.99 -14.12
N LYS A 323 -13.53 -10.54 -15.05
CA LYS A 323 -13.32 -10.69 -16.49
C LYS A 323 -12.03 -10.02 -16.96
N LEU A 324 -11.70 -8.83 -16.43
CA LEU A 324 -10.47 -8.11 -16.78
C LEU A 324 -9.22 -8.82 -16.25
N ILE A 325 -9.25 -9.31 -15.02
CA ILE A 325 -8.13 -10.02 -14.40
C ILE A 325 -7.94 -11.40 -15.04
N THR A 326 -9.03 -12.13 -15.34
CA THR A 326 -8.99 -13.44 -16.01
C THR A 326 -8.27 -13.36 -17.36
N LYS A 327 -8.51 -12.30 -18.14
CA LYS A 327 -7.78 -12.05 -19.41
C LYS A 327 -6.28 -11.83 -19.23
N LYS A 328 -5.83 -11.44 -18.05
CA LYS A 328 -4.41 -11.21 -17.72
C LYS A 328 -3.71 -12.40 -17.08
N LEU A 329 -4.43 -13.48 -16.73
CA LEU A 329 -3.84 -14.63 -16.05
C LEU A 329 -2.69 -15.27 -16.83
N ASN A 330 -2.76 -15.30 -18.16
CA ASN A 330 -1.67 -15.78 -19.01
C ASN A 330 -0.35 -15.00 -18.87
N GLN A 331 -0.41 -13.76 -18.36
CA GLN A 331 0.75 -12.91 -18.12
C GLN A 331 1.20 -12.93 -16.65
N LYS A 332 0.47 -13.59 -15.74
CA LYS A 332 0.73 -13.59 -14.28
C LYS A 332 2.18 -13.90 -13.95
N ASN A 333 2.68 -15.05 -14.40
CA ASN A 333 4.05 -15.50 -14.10
C ASN A 333 5.12 -14.54 -14.65
N LYS A 334 4.89 -14.00 -15.85
CA LYS A 334 5.80 -13.01 -16.47
C LYS A 334 5.82 -11.71 -15.69
N ILE A 335 4.65 -11.22 -15.24
CA ILE A 335 4.53 -10.00 -14.44
C ILE A 335 5.22 -10.18 -13.09
N ILE A 336 4.93 -11.27 -12.37
CA ILE A 336 5.57 -11.58 -11.09
C ILE A 336 7.10 -11.62 -11.24
N LYS A 337 7.61 -12.31 -12.27
CA LYS A 337 9.05 -12.38 -12.54
C LYS A 337 9.65 -11.00 -12.80
N ASN A 338 8.99 -10.15 -13.59
CA ASN A 338 9.47 -8.81 -13.89
C ASN A 338 9.54 -7.91 -12.64
N VAL A 339 8.48 -7.94 -11.82
CA VAL A 339 8.41 -7.16 -10.57
C VAL A 339 9.46 -7.65 -9.57
N LYS A 340 9.57 -8.97 -9.37
CA LYS A 340 10.61 -9.58 -8.51
C LYS A 340 12.00 -9.15 -8.96
N LYS A 341 12.30 -9.29 -10.25
CA LYS A 341 13.59 -8.86 -10.83
C LYS A 341 13.84 -7.38 -10.55
N PHE A 342 12.84 -6.52 -10.69
CA PHE A 342 13.00 -5.08 -10.44
C PHE A 342 13.26 -4.77 -8.96
N ILE A 343 12.46 -5.30 -8.06
CA ILE A 343 12.56 -5.02 -6.61
C ILE A 343 13.82 -5.66 -6.02
N LEU A 344 14.06 -6.93 -6.32
CA LEU A 344 15.10 -7.76 -5.70
C LEU A 344 16.48 -7.66 -6.37
N PHE A 345 16.66 -6.88 -7.45
CA PHE A 345 17.86 -6.85 -8.29
C PHE A 345 19.25 -6.79 -7.57
N LYS A 346 19.36 -6.30 -6.32
CA LYS A 346 20.61 -6.32 -5.51
C LYS A 346 20.57 -7.31 -4.35
N TYR A 347 19.39 -7.76 -3.95
CA TYR A 347 19.20 -8.57 -2.77
C TYR A 347 19.40 -10.06 -3.08
N GLU A 348 19.25 -10.45 -4.34
CA GLU A 348 19.56 -11.81 -4.83
C GLU A 348 21.08 -12.12 -4.84
N SER A 349 21.97 -11.12 -4.74
CA SER A 349 23.42 -11.32 -4.83
C SER A 349 24.13 -11.57 -3.50
N LYS A 350 23.40 -11.91 -2.42
CA LYS A 350 24.01 -12.28 -1.13
C LYS A 350 23.89 -13.77 -0.78
N THR A 351 23.16 -14.56 -1.57
CA THR A 351 23.07 -16.03 -1.39
C THR A 351 24.08 -16.82 -2.23
N SER A 352 24.94 -16.16 -3.01
CA SER A 352 25.98 -16.79 -3.85
C SER A 352 27.42 -16.48 -3.41
N LEU A 353 27.66 -16.17 -2.12
CA LEU A 353 29.01 -16.00 -1.56
C LEU A 353 29.33 -16.99 -0.43
N ASN A 354 28.43 -17.93 -0.14
CA ASN A 354 28.71 -19.09 0.70
C ASN A 354 28.86 -20.34 -0.16
N SER A 355 29.92 -20.40 -0.95
CA SER A 355 30.46 -21.67 -1.43
C SER A 355 31.97 -21.55 -1.57
N SER A 356 32.65 -22.15 -0.60
CA SER A 356 33.96 -22.79 -0.72
C SER A 356 35.10 -22.00 -1.39
N THR A 357 36.06 -21.61 -0.57
CA THR A 357 37.44 -22.10 -0.73
C THR A 357 38.15 -22.00 0.61
N TYR A 358 38.08 -23.10 1.36
CA TYR A 358 39.21 -23.56 2.14
C TYR A 358 40.35 -23.83 1.15
N PHE A 359 41.46 -23.11 1.27
CA PHE A 359 42.77 -23.67 0.98
C PHE A 359 43.74 -23.18 2.05
N LYS A 360 44.56 -24.14 2.50
CA LYS A 360 45.56 -24.06 3.56
C LYS A 360 46.53 -22.91 3.39
#